data_AF-A0A1C5G003-F1
#
_entry.id   AF-A0A1C5G003-F1
#
_cell.length_a   1.000
_cell.length_b   1.000
_cell.length_c   1.000
_cell.angle_alpha   90.00
_cell.angle_beta   90.00
_cell.angle_gamma   90.00
#
_symmetry.space_group_name_H-M   'P 1'
#
loop_
_entity.id
_entity.type
_entity.pdbx_description
1 polymer ?
#
loop_
_entity_poly.entity_id
_entity_poly.type
_entity_poly.pdbx_seq_one_letter_code
_entity_poly.pdbx_strand_id
1 'polypeptide(L)'
;AAGEPADEAGLPRDQEEPSYGSTASARARGRFTRNFVVQGSAADWALLMLAALRRSLTGAGLRAEIVFFQHDEVIVHCPEAEAETVREAIAEAGETAGRIAFGPTPVRFPFTMAAVECYADAK
;
A
#
# COMPACT_ATOMS: atom_id res chain seq x y z
N ALA A 1 29.15 29.85 -41.17
CA ALA A 1 28.57 28.55 -40.77
C ALA A 1 29.69 27.52 -40.82
N ALA A 2 30.19 27.08 -39.66
CA ALA A 2 31.21 26.02 -39.58
C ALA A 2 30.53 24.83 -38.90
N GLY A 3 30.41 23.73 -39.64
CA GLY A 3 29.73 22.50 -39.21
C GLY A 3 30.49 21.77 -38.11
N GLU A 4 29.74 21.04 -37.29
CA GLU A 4 30.26 20.20 -36.20
C GLU A 4 31.24 19.13 -36.72
N PRO A 5 32.26 18.74 -35.94
CA PRO A 5 33.25 17.76 -36.40
C PRO A 5 32.64 16.36 -36.48
N ALA A 6 32.69 15.77 -37.68
CA ALA A 6 32.37 14.37 -37.97
C ALA A 6 33.37 13.42 -37.27
N ASP A 7 32.97 12.16 -37.06
CA ASP A 7 33.91 11.16 -36.54
C ASP A 7 34.97 10.76 -37.58
N GLU A 8 35.94 9.94 -37.17
CA GLU A 8 37.09 9.52 -37.98
C GLU A 8 36.71 8.77 -39.28
N ALA A 9 35.46 8.28 -39.39
CA ALA A 9 34.90 7.63 -40.57
C ALA A 9 34.00 8.55 -41.42
N GLY A 10 33.85 9.84 -41.08
CA GLY A 10 33.09 10.82 -41.87
C GLY A 10 31.58 10.58 -41.88
N LEU A 11 31.08 9.72 -41.00
CA LEU A 11 29.65 9.50 -40.81
C LEU A 11 29.08 10.61 -39.92
N PRO A 12 27.82 11.04 -40.15
CA PRO A 12 27.10 11.80 -39.14
C PRO A 12 27.18 10.99 -37.85
N ARG A 13 27.67 11.60 -36.76
CA ARG A 13 27.47 10.99 -35.45
C ARG A 13 25.96 10.83 -35.31
N ASP A 14 25.48 9.60 -35.23
CA ASP A 14 24.15 9.36 -34.70
C ASP A 14 24.14 10.08 -33.36
N GLN A 15 23.46 11.22 -33.30
CA GLN A 15 23.12 11.82 -32.02
C GLN A 15 22.34 10.71 -31.34
N GLU A 16 22.94 10.06 -30.33
CA GLU A 16 22.25 9.03 -29.56
C GLU A 16 20.94 9.66 -29.08
N GLU A 17 19.86 9.35 -29.81
CA GLU A 17 18.52 9.82 -29.53
C GLU A 17 18.30 9.50 -28.04
N PRO A 18 18.05 10.51 -27.18
CA PRO A 18 18.09 10.31 -25.75
C PRO A 18 17.09 9.22 -25.36
N SER A 19 17.62 8.02 -25.14
CA SER A 19 16.83 6.84 -24.81
C SER A 19 16.03 7.11 -23.53
N TYR A 20 14.76 6.72 -23.52
CA TYR A 20 13.84 7.01 -22.42
C TYR A 20 14.41 6.45 -21.10
N GLY A 21 14.87 7.32 -20.20
CA GLY A 21 15.58 6.93 -18.98
C GLY A 21 17.09 7.20 -18.95
N SER A 22 17.66 7.87 -19.95
CA SER A 22 19.09 8.22 -20.00
C SER A 22 19.51 9.21 -18.90
N THR A 23 18.61 10.10 -18.48
CA THR A 23 18.92 11.10 -17.44
C THR A 23 18.57 10.62 -16.03
N ALA A 24 19.31 11.11 -15.03
CA ALA A 24 19.02 10.83 -13.62
C ALA A 24 17.59 11.22 -13.23
N SER A 25 17.08 12.33 -13.77
CA SER A 25 15.70 12.79 -13.57
C SER A 25 14.68 11.84 -14.20
N ALA A 26 14.91 11.34 -15.42
CA ALA A 26 14.03 10.35 -16.05
C ALA A 26 13.99 9.03 -15.24
N ARG A 27 15.15 8.56 -14.75
CA ARG A 27 15.21 7.37 -13.87
C ARG A 27 14.49 7.58 -12.54
N ALA A 28 14.66 8.75 -11.93
CA ALA A 28 13.97 9.09 -10.68
C ALA A 28 12.44 9.12 -10.85
N ARG A 29 11.95 9.75 -11.93
CA ARG A 29 10.53 9.73 -12.30
C ARG A 29 10.01 8.31 -12.53
N GLY A 30 10.75 7.47 -13.26
CA GLY A 30 10.39 6.07 -13.48
C GLY A 30 10.25 5.26 -12.18
N ARG A 31 11.16 5.47 -11.21
CA ARG A 31 11.04 4.84 -9.88
C ARG A 31 9.85 5.37 -9.09
N PHE A 32 9.63 6.68 -9.12
CA PHE A 32 8.49 7.31 -8.44
C PHE A 32 7.16 6.73 -8.95
N THR A 33 6.95 6.69 -10.28
CA THR A 33 5.70 6.17 -10.86
C THR A 33 5.45 4.72 -10.48
N ARG A 34 6.48 3.86 -10.49
CA ARG A 34 6.34 2.46 -10.09
C ARG A 34 5.99 2.30 -8.61
N ASN A 35 6.69 3.03 -7.74
CA ASN A 35 6.43 2.99 -6.29
C ASN A 35 5.06 3.57 -5.95
N PHE A 36 4.65 4.63 -6.64
CA PHE A 36 3.37 5.30 -6.41
C PHE A 36 2.18 4.37 -6.62
N VAL A 37 2.20 3.54 -7.67
CA VAL A 37 1.12 2.57 -7.91
C VAL A 37 1.01 1.57 -6.75
N VAL A 38 2.14 1.01 -6.31
CA VAL A 38 2.14 0.02 -5.22
C VAL A 38 1.71 0.65 -3.89
N GLN A 39 2.30 1.80 -3.53
CA GLN A 39 2.01 2.48 -2.27
C GLN A 39 0.60 3.06 -2.25
N GLY A 40 0.15 3.64 -3.37
CA GLY A 40 -1.19 4.19 -3.51
C GLY A 40 -2.26 3.11 -3.37
N SER A 41 -2.11 1.99 -4.08
CA SER A 41 -3.04 0.87 -3.95
C SER A 41 -3.05 0.25 -2.55
N ALA A 42 -1.90 0.19 -1.87
CA ALA A 42 -1.84 -0.27 -0.48
C ALA A 42 -2.57 0.69 0.47
N ALA A 43 -2.39 2.01 0.30
CA ALA A 43 -3.07 3.03 1.09
C ALA A 43 -4.59 3.01 0.87
N ASP A 44 -5.03 2.89 -0.39
CA ASP A 44 -6.46 2.79 -0.72
C ASP A 44 -7.10 1.56 -0.08
N TRP A 45 -6.43 0.41 -0.16
CA TRP A 45 -6.90 -0.82 0.49
C TRP A 45 -6.96 -0.65 2.02
N ALA A 46 -5.94 -0.04 2.64
CA ALA A 46 -5.93 0.16 4.09
C ALA A 46 -7.06 1.08 4.56
N LEU A 47 -7.34 2.16 3.82
CA LEU A 47 -8.47 3.06 4.11
C LEU A 47 -9.81 2.34 4.03
N LEU A 48 -10.00 1.48 3.02
CA LEU A 48 -11.20 0.66 2.88
C LEU A 48 -11.34 -0.34 4.03
N MET A 49 -10.24 -0.96 4.47
CA MET A 49 -10.22 -1.88 5.60
C MET A 49 -10.64 -1.15 6.88
N LEU A 50 -10.06 0.01 7.17
CA LEU A 50 -10.41 0.81 8.35
C LEU A 50 -11.89 1.23 8.35
N ALA A 51 -12.42 1.63 7.18
CA ALA A 51 -13.82 1.99 7.03
C ALA A 51 -14.75 0.78 7.28
N ALA A 52 -14.42 -0.37 6.70
CA ALA A 52 -15.18 -1.61 6.89
C ALA A 52 -15.15 -2.09 8.35
N LEU A 53 -13.97 -2.06 8.98
CA LEU A 53 -13.80 -2.41 10.39
C LEU A 53 -14.63 -1.50 11.28
N ARG A 54 -14.50 -0.18 11.13
CA ARG A 54 -15.28 0.79 11.93
C ARG A 54 -16.79 0.54 11.81
N ARG A 55 -17.26 0.25 10.59
CA ARG A 55 -18.66 -0.09 10.33
C ARG A 55 -19.08 -1.38 11.04
N SER A 56 -18.24 -2.41 11.00
CA SER A 56 -18.51 -3.70 11.67
C SER A 56 -18.59 -3.55 13.19
N LEU A 57 -17.59 -2.91 13.81
CA LEU A 57 -17.56 -2.67 15.26
C LEU A 57 -18.80 -1.89 15.73
N THR A 58 -19.15 -0.83 15.01
CA THR A 58 -20.34 0.00 15.32
C THR A 58 -21.63 -0.77 15.10
N GLY A 59 -21.74 -1.52 14.00
CA GLY A 59 -22.95 -2.29 13.65
C GLY A 59 -23.24 -3.43 14.63
N ALA A 60 -22.19 -4.03 15.20
CA ALA A 60 -22.28 -5.05 16.23
C ALA A 60 -22.50 -4.48 17.65
N GLY A 61 -22.47 -3.14 17.82
CA GLY A 61 -22.65 -2.49 19.12
C GLY A 61 -21.50 -2.76 20.11
N LEU A 62 -20.30 -3.02 19.59
CA LEU A 62 -19.12 -3.29 20.41
C LEU A 62 -18.60 -2.03 21.10
N ARG A 63 -17.90 -2.21 22.22
CA ARG A 63 -17.14 -1.15 22.89
C ARG A 63 -15.73 -1.01 22.32
N ALA A 64 -15.33 -1.89 21.41
CA ALA A 64 -14.06 -1.84 20.71
C ALA A 64 -13.86 -0.54 19.91
N GLU A 65 -12.67 0.06 20.01
CA GLU A 65 -12.30 1.31 19.36
C GLU A 65 -10.98 1.16 18.58
N ILE A 66 -10.93 1.66 17.34
CA ILE A 66 -9.67 1.80 16.60
C ILE A 66 -8.92 2.97 17.23
N VAL A 67 -7.80 2.68 17.91
CA VAL A 67 -7.04 3.67 18.67
C VAL A 67 -5.79 4.14 17.93
N PHE A 68 -5.29 3.36 16.98
CA PHE A 68 -4.11 3.72 16.20
C PHE A 68 -4.08 3.02 14.85
N PHE A 69 -3.41 3.66 13.89
CA PHE A 69 -3.12 3.09 12.58
C PHE A 69 -1.74 3.54 12.11
N GLN A 70 -0.88 2.58 11.81
CA GLN A 70 0.44 2.81 11.24
C GLN A 70 0.55 2.00 9.95
N HIS A 71 0.14 2.57 8.82
CA HIS A 71 0.29 2.07 7.45
C HIS A 71 -0.17 0.61 7.20
N ASP A 72 0.55 -0.37 7.72
CA ASP A 72 0.29 -1.80 7.68
C ASP A 72 -0.25 -2.38 9.01
N GLU A 73 -0.31 -1.57 10.05
CA GLU A 73 -0.74 -1.96 11.39
C GLU A 73 -1.98 -1.18 11.85
N VAL A 74 -2.93 -1.90 12.46
CA VAL A 74 -4.12 -1.32 13.10
C VAL A 74 -4.20 -1.81 14.54
N ILE A 75 -4.46 -0.89 15.46
CA ILE A 75 -4.61 -1.21 16.88
C ILE A 75 -6.07 -0.96 17.26
N VAL A 76 -6.70 -1.98 17.82
CA VAL A 76 -8.05 -1.92 18.39
C VAL A 76 -7.94 -2.14 19.88
N HIS A 77 -8.43 -1.18 20.66
CA HIS A 77 -8.61 -1.37 22.09
C HIS A 77 -10.02 -1.89 22.34
N CYS A 78 -10.15 -3.01 23.05
CA CYS A 78 -11.44 -3.61 23.33
C CYS A 78 -11.46 -4.34 24.68
N PRO A 79 -12.65 -4.54 25.28
CA PRO A 79 -12.81 -5.49 26.37
C PRO A 79 -12.42 -6.91 25.94
N GLU A 80 -11.83 -7.69 26.85
CA GLU A 80 -11.39 -9.07 26.57
C GLU A 80 -12.52 -9.95 26.00
N ALA A 81 -13.74 -9.79 26.52
CA ALA A 81 -14.92 -10.52 26.04
C ALA A 81 -15.31 -10.22 24.57
N GLU A 82 -14.83 -9.12 24.00
CA GLU A 82 -15.08 -8.72 22.61
C GLU A 82 -13.91 -9.09 21.67
N ALA A 83 -12.77 -9.55 22.21
CA ALA A 83 -11.54 -9.73 21.44
C ALA A 83 -11.70 -10.69 20.26
N GLU A 84 -12.44 -11.79 20.43
CA GLU A 84 -12.67 -12.75 19.34
C GLU A 84 -13.57 -12.15 18.24
N THR A 85 -14.64 -11.45 18.63
CA THR A 85 -15.51 -10.75 17.67
C THR A 85 -14.76 -9.67 16.90
N VAL A 86 -13.84 -8.95 17.56
CA VAL A 86 -12.96 -7.97 16.91
C VAL A 86 -12.01 -8.65 15.93
N ARG A 87 -11.44 -9.81 16.28
CA ARG A 87 -10.55 -10.60 15.41
C ARG A 87 -11.27 -11.01 14.13
N GLU A 88 -12.50 -11.50 14.26
CA GLU A 88 -13.37 -11.83 13.13
C GLU A 88 -13.69 -10.60 12.28
N ALA A 89 -14.04 -9.47 12.91
CA ALA A 89 -14.33 -8.23 12.22
C ALA A 89 -13.14 -7.68 11.43
N ILE A 90 -11.91 -7.81 11.94
CA ILE A 90 -10.68 -7.42 11.22
C ILE A 90 -10.48 -8.32 10.00
N ALA A 91 -10.67 -9.64 10.14
CA ALA A 91 -10.56 -10.57 9.02
C ALA A 91 -11.57 -10.24 7.91
N GLU A 92 -12.84 -10.05 8.26
CA GLU A 92 -13.90 -9.71 7.30
C GLU A 92 -13.68 -8.34 6.62
N ALA A 93 -13.20 -7.36 7.39
CA ALA A 93 -12.84 -6.04 6.87
C ALA A 93 -11.72 -6.14 5.84
N GLY A 94 -10.68 -6.94 6.10
CA GLY A 94 -9.58 -7.18 5.17
C GLY A 94 -10.05 -7.82 3.86
N GLU A 95 -10.92 -8.83 3.93
CA GLU A 95 -11.51 -9.43 2.74
C GLU A 95 -12.39 -8.44 1.94
N THR A 96 -13.20 -7.66 2.65
CA THR A 96 -14.10 -6.68 2.05
C THR A 96 -13.31 -5.58 1.34
N ALA A 97 -12.27 -5.04 1.98
CA ALA A 97 -11.37 -4.08 1.38
C ALA A 97 -10.69 -4.65 0.12
N GLY A 98 -10.25 -5.92 0.18
CA GLY A 98 -9.64 -6.62 -0.97
C GLY A 98 -10.59 -6.70 -2.16
N ARG A 99 -11.85 -7.11 -1.91
CA ARG A 99 -12.88 -7.20 -2.94
C ARG A 99 -13.24 -5.84 -3.54
N ILE A 100 -13.31 -4.78 -2.73
CA ILE A 100 -13.65 -3.43 -3.22
C ILE A 100 -12.50 -2.84 -4.04
N ALA A 101 -11.26 -2.95 -3.54
CA ALA A 101 -10.09 -2.35 -4.21
C ALA A 101 -9.70 -3.08 -5.50
N PHE A 102 -9.79 -4.41 -5.51
CA PHE A 102 -9.19 -5.24 -6.57
C PHE A 102 -10.17 -6.20 -7.26
N GLY A 103 -11.42 -6.28 -6.81
CA GLY A 103 -12.37 -7.29 -7.28
C GLY A 103 -11.99 -8.71 -6.84
N PRO A 104 -12.57 -9.75 -7.48
CA PRO A 104 -12.17 -11.14 -7.25
C PRO A 104 -10.72 -11.36 -7.70
N THR A 105 -9.86 -11.77 -6.77
CA THR A 105 -8.44 -12.00 -7.03
C THR A 105 -7.95 -13.24 -6.26
N PRO A 106 -7.00 -14.02 -6.82
CA PRO A 106 -6.36 -15.12 -6.08
C PRO A 106 -5.38 -14.62 -5.00
N VAL A 107 -5.05 -13.32 -4.99
CA VAL A 107 -4.13 -12.72 -4.03
C VAL A 107 -4.77 -12.70 -2.64
N ARG A 108 -4.00 -13.13 -1.64
CA ARG A 108 -4.40 -13.08 -0.22
C ARG A 108 -3.78 -11.85 0.45
N PHE A 109 -4.54 -11.21 1.33
CA PHE A 109 -4.12 -10.07 2.15
C PHE A 109 -4.11 -10.49 3.63
N PRO A 110 -3.09 -11.25 4.08
CA PRO A 110 -3.06 -11.79 5.43
C PRO A 110 -2.87 -10.68 6.48
N PHE A 111 -3.60 -10.80 7.60
CA PHE A 111 -3.32 -10.06 8.83
C PHE A 111 -2.82 -11.04 9.89
N THR A 112 -1.64 -10.76 10.43
CA THR A 112 -1.22 -11.35 11.70
C THR A 112 -1.90 -10.56 12.81
N MET A 113 -2.59 -11.24 13.72
CA MET A 113 -3.33 -10.62 14.82
C MET A 113 -2.84 -11.20 16.14
N ALA A 114 -2.61 -10.32 17.12
CA ALA A 114 -2.30 -10.68 18.49
C ALA A 114 -3.20 -9.87 19.42
N ALA A 115 -3.84 -10.53 20.38
CA ALA A 115 -4.52 -9.89 21.49
C ALA A 115 -3.57 -9.83 22.68
N VAL A 116 -3.23 -8.63 23.12
CA VAL A 116 -2.25 -8.38 24.19
C VAL A 116 -2.78 -7.31 25.14
N GLU A 117 -2.34 -7.36 26.40
CA GLU A 117 -2.70 -6.35 27.40
C GLU A 117 -1.86 -5.07 27.26
N CYS A 118 -0.62 -5.20 26.77
CA CYS A 118 0.28 -4.09 26.52
C CYS A 118 0.74 -4.10 25.07
N TYR A 119 0.69 -2.93 24.42
CA TYR A 119 1.14 -2.79 23.04
C TYR A 119 2.61 -3.19 22.83
N ALA A 120 3.46 -3.02 23.84
CA ALA A 120 4.87 -3.42 23.75
C ALA A 120 5.07 -4.94 23.59
N ASP A 121 4.05 -5.73 23.94
CA ASP A 121 4.06 -7.19 23.83
C ASP A 121 3.49 -7.69 22.49
N ALA A 122 2.94 -6.78 21.66
CA ALA A 122 2.54 -7.10 20.30
C ALA A 122 3.81 -7.28 19.44
N LYS A 123 4.23 -8.53 19.25
CA LYS A 123 5.32 -8.92 18.34
C LYS A 123 4.92 -10.06 17.43
#